data_AF-A0A1I7BUR0-F1
#
_entry.id   AF-A0A1I7BUR0-F1
#
_cell.length_a   1.000
_cell.length_b   1.000
_cell.length_c   1.000
_cell.angle_alpha   90.00
_cell.angle_beta   90.00
_cell.angle_gamma   90.00
#
_symmetry.space_group_name_H-M   'P 1'
#
loop_
_entity.id
_entity.type
_entity.pdbx_description
1 polymer ?
#
loop_
_entity_poly.entity_id
_entity_poly.type
_entity_poly.pdbx_seq_one_letter_code
_entity_poly.pdbx_strand_id
1 'polypeptide(L)'
;MLLCVNVYAQAQEKDKIKIKKKPTEVDFLPHINGVYDGEIAVEKICFGDGIKNNLGYQVFSFQITYVKEGTTVTEYIRSNQIPDTVCAQLQFFNLNQRIFITAIKALDHSGRLITLEPFSLIPIKEDE
;
A
#
# COMPACT_ATOMS: atom_id res chain seq x y z
N MET A 1 59.79 20.89 28.26
CA MET A 1 58.52 20.15 28.21
C MET A 1 57.40 21.11 28.57
N LEU A 2 56.69 21.66 27.57
CA LEU A 2 55.43 22.37 27.79
C LEU A 2 54.38 21.74 26.89
N LEU A 3 53.25 21.42 27.51
CA LEU A 3 52.18 20.56 27.03
C LEU A 3 51.29 21.25 25.98
N CYS A 4 50.90 20.46 24.97
CA CYS A 4 49.85 20.76 24.00
C CYS A 4 48.50 20.95 24.70
N VAL A 5 47.68 21.91 24.24
CA VAL A 5 46.24 21.87 24.47
C VAL A 5 45.54 22.14 23.14
N ASN A 6 45.20 21.05 22.45
CA ASN A 6 44.27 21.06 21.32
C ASN A 6 42.86 21.28 21.87
N VAL A 7 42.32 22.48 21.68
CA VAL A 7 40.92 22.77 21.96
C VAL A 7 40.11 22.23 20.78
N TYR A 8 39.51 21.06 20.97
CA TYR A 8 38.48 20.52 20.09
C TYR A 8 37.24 21.42 20.18
N ALA A 9 36.97 22.19 19.12
CA ALA A 9 35.69 22.82 18.91
C ALA A 9 34.67 21.76 18.50
N GLN A 10 33.87 21.25 19.44
CA GLN A 10 32.72 20.41 19.10
C GLN A 10 31.58 21.31 18.60
N ALA A 11 31.28 21.21 17.31
CA ALA A 11 30.08 21.75 16.72
C ALA A 11 28.86 21.05 17.34
N GLN A 12 28.00 21.80 18.02
CA GLN A 12 26.73 21.29 18.52
C GLN A 12 25.78 21.06 17.34
N GLU A 13 25.48 19.79 17.08
CA GLU A 13 24.46 19.36 16.13
C GLU A 13 23.09 19.80 16.69
N LYS A 14 22.42 20.74 15.99
CA LYS A 14 21.09 21.22 16.37
C LYS A 14 20.08 20.08 16.30
N ASP A 15 19.51 19.73 17.46
CA ASP A 15 18.37 18.82 17.57
C ASP A 15 17.23 19.23 16.63
N LYS A 16 17.02 18.44 15.57
CA LYS A 16 15.85 18.56 14.71
C LYS A 16 14.64 18.11 15.50
N ILE A 17 13.80 19.05 15.94
CA ILE A 17 12.51 18.78 16.57
C ILE A 17 11.67 17.93 15.59
N LYS A 18 11.52 16.63 15.88
CA LYS A 18 10.62 15.75 15.12
C LYS A 18 9.19 16.03 15.55
N ILE A 19 8.50 16.92 14.83
CA ILE A 19 7.05 17.12 15.01
C ILE A 19 6.34 15.86 14.53
N LYS A 20 5.84 15.04 15.46
CA LYS A 20 4.96 13.91 15.13
C LYS A 20 3.61 14.47 14.69
N LYS A 21 3.32 14.40 13.39
CA LYS A 21 1.97 14.69 12.87
C LYS A 21 0.98 13.69 13.45
N LYS A 22 -0.20 14.15 13.84
CA LYS A 22 -1.31 13.28 14.21
C LYS A 22 -1.83 12.58 12.94
N PRO A 23 -2.18 11.29 13.00
CA PRO A 23 -2.87 10.61 11.91
C PRO A 23 -4.15 11.34 11.52
N THR A 24 -4.44 11.34 10.23
CA THR A 24 -5.66 11.80 9.60
C THR A 24 -6.44 10.61 9.03
N GLU A 25 -7.70 10.82 8.63
CA GLU A 25 -8.54 9.74 8.08
C GLU A 25 -7.88 9.00 6.91
N VAL A 26 -7.22 9.74 6.02
CA VAL A 26 -6.49 9.18 4.85
C VAL A 26 -5.41 8.18 5.27
N ASP A 27 -4.83 8.33 6.46
CA ASP A 27 -3.77 7.43 6.91
C ASP A 27 -4.29 6.01 7.23
N PHE A 28 -5.58 5.89 7.50
CA PHE A 28 -6.25 4.61 7.76
C PHE A 28 -6.70 3.90 6.48
N LEU A 29 -6.83 4.63 5.36
CA LEU A 29 -7.32 4.08 4.10
C LEU A 29 -6.28 3.14 3.48
N PRO A 30 -6.71 1.98 2.96
CA PRO A 30 -5.85 1.14 2.17
C PRO A 30 -5.61 1.75 0.79
N HIS A 31 -4.45 1.45 0.22
CA HIS A 31 -4.08 1.87 -1.12
C HIS A 31 -3.09 0.89 -1.74
N ILE A 32 -2.95 0.95 -3.06
CA ILE A 32 -1.81 0.38 -3.79
C ILE A 32 -1.06 1.55 -4.41
N ASN A 33 0.24 1.67 -4.10
CA ASN A 33 1.11 2.73 -4.60
C ASN A 33 0.53 4.16 -4.44
N GLY A 34 -0.14 4.44 -3.32
CA GLY A 34 -0.76 5.74 -3.02
C GLY A 34 -2.10 6.01 -3.70
N VAL A 35 -2.64 5.04 -4.45
CA VAL A 35 -3.98 5.14 -5.08
C VAL A 35 -5.02 4.49 -4.18
N TYR A 36 -5.94 5.33 -3.67
CA TYR A 36 -7.01 4.95 -2.75
C TYR A 36 -8.31 4.57 -3.46
N ASP A 37 -8.57 5.13 -4.65
CA ASP A 37 -9.66 4.75 -5.55
C ASP A 37 -9.33 5.24 -6.97
N GLY A 38 -9.99 4.68 -7.98
CA GLY A 38 -9.91 5.15 -9.37
C GLY A 38 -8.82 4.49 -10.20
N GLU A 39 -8.31 5.23 -11.19
CA GLU A 39 -7.41 4.69 -12.21
C GLU A 39 -6.00 4.43 -11.69
N ILE A 40 -5.42 3.30 -12.09
CA ILE A 40 -4.05 2.91 -11.78
C ILE A 40 -3.51 1.97 -12.86
N ALA A 41 -2.24 2.15 -13.23
CA ALA A 41 -1.56 1.25 -14.15
C ALA A 41 -1.62 -0.20 -13.63
N VAL A 42 -2.04 -1.14 -14.47
CA VAL A 42 -2.21 -2.56 -14.08
C VAL A 42 -0.90 -3.16 -13.57
N GLU A 43 0.24 -2.68 -14.06
CA GLU A 43 1.58 -3.05 -13.60
C GLU A 43 1.81 -2.62 -12.15
N LYS A 44 1.31 -1.46 -11.73
CA LYS A 44 1.41 -0.96 -10.34
C LYS A 44 0.50 -1.75 -9.41
N ILE A 45 -0.64 -2.24 -9.90
CA ILE A 45 -1.50 -3.18 -9.16
C ILE A 45 -0.74 -4.49 -8.90
N CYS A 46 -0.05 -5.00 -9.91
CA CYS A 46 0.50 -6.35 -9.94
C CYS A 46 1.91 -6.51 -9.38
N PHE A 47 2.78 -5.54 -9.64
CA PHE A 47 4.19 -5.58 -9.27
C PHE A 47 4.55 -4.53 -8.21
N GLY A 48 3.55 -3.85 -7.65
CA GLY A 48 3.73 -2.92 -6.55
C GLY A 48 3.97 -3.63 -5.21
N ASP A 49 4.01 -2.84 -4.15
CA ASP A 49 4.24 -3.36 -2.80
C ASP A 49 2.99 -4.01 -2.16
N GLY A 50 1.98 -4.29 -2.97
CA GLY A 50 0.66 -4.75 -2.55
C GLY A 50 -0.17 -3.67 -1.84
N ILE A 51 -1.20 -4.12 -1.14
CA ILE A 51 -2.10 -3.27 -0.37
C ILE A 51 -1.40 -2.83 0.92
N LYS A 52 -1.38 -1.53 1.16
CA LYS A 52 -0.80 -0.87 2.33
C LYS A 52 -1.72 0.21 2.86
N ASN A 53 -1.39 0.76 4.02
CA ASN A 53 -1.90 2.06 4.48
C ASN A 53 -0.73 2.90 5.01
N ASN A 54 -0.96 4.21 5.23
CA ASN A 54 0.10 5.12 5.66
C ASN A 54 0.56 4.87 7.11
N LEU A 55 -0.23 4.15 7.90
CA LEU A 55 0.14 3.76 9.26
C LEU A 55 1.07 2.54 9.29
N GLY A 56 1.23 1.80 8.19
CA GLY A 56 2.09 0.61 8.17
C GLY A 56 1.47 -0.60 8.87
N TYR A 57 0.14 -0.73 8.80
CA TYR A 57 -0.54 -1.95 9.23
C TYR A 57 -0.20 -3.11 8.29
N GLN A 58 -0.04 -4.30 8.86
CA GLN A 58 0.36 -5.48 8.09
C GLN A 58 -0.88 -6.16 7.51
N VAL A 59 -1.18 -5.89 6.24
CA VAL A 59 -2.22 -6.62 5.49
C VAL A 59 -1.78 -8.06 5.27
N PHE A 60 -2.69 -9.02 5.44
CA PHE A 60 -2.39 -10.44 5.22
C PHE A 60 -3.48 -11.19 4.44
N SER A 61 -4.66 -10.60 4.27
CA SER A 61 -5.65 -11.15 3.36
C SER A 61 -6.67 -10.12 2.89
N PHE A 62 -7.31 -10.40 1.76
CA PHE A 62 -8.39 -9.60 1.21
C PHE A 62 -9.25 -10.44 0.25
N GLN A 63 -10.38 -9.91 -0.17
CA GLN A 63 -11.16 -10.40 -1.29
C GLN A 63 -11.00 -9.45 -2.48
N ILE A 64 -10.87 -10.02 -3.68
CA ILE A 64 -10.90 -9.27 -4.93
C ILE A 64 -12.05 -9.76 -5.80
N THR A 65 -12.84 -8.83 -6.34
CA THR A 65 -13.92 -9.09 -7.28
C THR A 65 -13.62 -8.42 -8.61
N TYR A 66 -13.63 -9.21 -9.69
CA TYR A 66 -13.28 -8.79 -11.05
C TYR A 66 -14.02 -9.64 -12.10
N VAL A 67 -13.93 -9.28 -13.39
CA VAL A 67 -14.58 -10.03 -14.48
C VAL A 67 -13.55 -10.91 -15.18
N LYS A 68 -13.85 -12.21 -15.31
CA LYS A 68 -13.07 -13.17 -16.09
C LYS A 68 -13.98 -13.81 -17.14
N GLU A 69 -13.62 -13.67 -18.41
CA GLU A 69 -14.37 -14.27 -19.55
C GLU A 69 -15.89 -13.92 -19.49
N GLY A 70 -16.21 -12.68 -19.13
CA GLY A 70 -17.59 -12.19 -19.02
C GLY A 70 -18.33 -12.60 -17.74
N THR A 71 -17.70 -13.34 -16.84
CA THR A 71 -18.27 -13.75 -15.55
C THR A 71 -17.61 -12.99 -14.40
N THR A 72 -18.41 -12.49 -13.44
CA THR A 72 -17.88 -11.92 -12.21
C THR A 72 -17.33 -13.03 -11.31
N VAL A 73 -16.05 -12.91 -10.97
CA VAL A 73 -15.33 -13.81 -10.08
C VAL A 73 -14.98 -13.07 -8.80
N THR A 74 -15.08 -13.75 -7.65
CA THR A 74 -14.57 -13.24 -6.37
C THR A 74 -13.61 -14.26 -5.78
N GLU A 75 -12.40 -13.81 -5.47
CA GLU A 75 -11.34 -14.66 -4.92
C GLU A 75 -10.87 -14.14 -3.57
N TYR A 76 -10.54 -15.07 -2.68
CA TYR A 76 -9.94 -14.76 -1.39
C TYR A 76 -8.43 -14.95 -1.46
N ILE A 77 -7.68 -13.88 -1.21
CA ILE A 77 -6.24 -13.84 -1.31
C ILE A 77 -5.63 -13.85 0.09
N ARG A 78 -4.70 -14.78 0.35
CA ARG A 78 -3.92 -14.88 1.60
C ARG A 78 -2.53 -14.24 1.46
N SER A 79 -2.53 -12.98 1.08
CA SER A 79 -1.34 -12.15 0.91
C SER A 79 -1.77 -10.67 1.00
N ASN A 80 -0.81 -9.75 1.06
CA ASN A 80 -1.06 -8.34 0.75
C ASN A 80 -0.91 -8.02 -0.74
N GLN A 81 -0.34 -8.95 -1.53
CA GLN A 81 -0.13 -8.80 -2.96
C GLN A 81 -1.19 -9.58 -3.76
N ILE A 82 -1.50 -9.06 -4.95
CA ILE A 82 -2.38 -9.75 -5.91
C ILE A 82 -1.55 -10.83 -6.61
N PRO A 83 -2.00 -12.10 -6.66
CA PRO A 83 -1.23 -13.17 -7.29
C PRO A 83 -1.09 -13.00 -8.81
N ASP A 84 0.01 -13.50 -9.37
CA ASP A 84 0.30 -13.47 -10.81
C ASP A 84 -0.85 -14.01 -11.67
N THR A 85 -1.56 -15.03 -11.19
CA THR A 85 -2.71 -15.61 -11.89
C THR A 85 -3.85 -14.62 -12.05
N VAL A 86 -4.16 -13.85 -10.99
CA VAL A 86 -5.18 -12.80 -11.01
C VAL A 86 -4.66 -11.63 -11.85
N CYS A 87 -3.39 -11.28 -11.72
CA CYS A 87 -2.76 -10.24 -12.52
C CYS A 87 -2.85 -10.48 -14.03
N ALA A 88 -2.61 -11.71 -14.47
CA ALA A 88 -2.86 -12.09 -15.86
C ALA A 88 -4.32 -11.83 -16.24
N GLN A 89 -5.30 -12.24 -15.41
CA GLN A 89 -6.71 -11.97 -15.70
C GLN A 89 -7.01 -10.46 -15.81
N LEU A 90 -6.47 -9.64 -14.90
CA LEU A 90 -6.69 -8.20 -14.92
C LEU A 90 -6.15 -7.55 -16.19
N GLN A 91 -4.95 -7.95 -16.63
CA GLN A 91 -4.33 -7.46 -17.86
C GLN A 91 -5.11 -7.85 -19.12
N PHE A 92 -5.71 -9.05 -19.14
CA PHE A 92 -6.44 -9.54 -20.32
C PHE A 92 -7.90 -9.07 -20.37
N PHE A 93 -8.59 -9.00 -19.22
CA PHE A 93 -10.05 -8.85 -19.18
C PHE A 93 -10.56 -7.60 -18.47
N ASN A 94 -9.74 -6.91 -17.66
CA ASN A 94 -10.23 -5.85 -16.78
C ASN A 94 -9.60 -4.47 -17.01
N LEU A 95 -8.89 -4.26 -18.12
CA LEU A 95 -8.50 -2.91 -18.51
C LEU A 95 -9.74 -2.03 -18.69
N ASN A 96 -9.71 -0.83 -18.11
CA ASN A 96 -10.79 0.14 -18.05
C ASN A 96 -12.07 -0.36 -17.36
N GLN A 97 -11.97 -1.41 -16.56
CA GLN A 97 -13.10 -1.95 -15.80
C GLN A 97 -12.83 -1.88 -14.30
N ARG A 98 -13.85 -1.54 -13.52
CA ARG A 98 -13.70 -1.44 -12.07
C ARG A 98 -13.54 -2.83 -11.44
N ILE A 99 -12.51 -2.97 -10.62
CA ILE A 99 -12.31 -4.08 -9.70
C ILE A 99 -12.59 -3.62 -8.27
N PHE A 100 -12.99 -4.53 -7.41
CA PHE A 100 -13.30 -4.24 -6.00
C PHE A 100 -12.39 -5.05 -5.09
N ILE A 101 -11.80 -4.37 -4.11
CA ILE A 101 -10.97 -4.98 -3.08
C ILE A 101 -11.69 -4.78 -1.75
N THR A 102 -12.09 -5.87 -1.13
CA THR A 102 -12.94 -5.88 0.06
C THR A 102 -12.41 -6.83 1.12
N ALA A 103 -13.07 -6.88 2.29
CA ALA A 103 -12.73 -7.78 3.38
C ALA A 103 -11.24 -7.79 3.77
N ILE A 104 -10.58 -6.63 3.67
CA ILE A 104 -9.13 -6.49 3.88
C ILE A 104 -8.81 -6.68 5.36
N LYS A 105 -8.06 -7.74 5.70
CA LYS A 105 -7.63 -8.05 7.06
C LYS A 105 -6.18 -7.66 7.26
N ALA A 106 -5.92 -6.96 8.37
CA ALA A 106 -4.60 -6.50 8.74
C ALA A 106 -4.35 -6.63 10.25
N LEU A 107 -3.08 -6.57 10.64
CA LEU A 107 -2.65 -6.39 12.02
C LEU A 107 -2.18 -4.94 12.23
N ASP A 108 -2.67 -4.30 13.29
CA ASP A 108 -2.09 -3.03 13.74
C ASP A 108 -0.75 -3.24 14.49
N HIS A 109 -0.10 -2.15 14.90
CA HIS A 109 1.19 -2.23 15.62
C HIS A 109 1.12 -2.96 16.97
N SER A 110 -0.08 -3.16 17.53
CA SER A 110 -0.28 -3.92 18.76
C SER A 110 -0.52 -5.42 18.49
N GLY A 111 -0.52 -5.84 17.22
CA GLY A 111 -0.84 -7.20 16.81
C GLY A 111 -2.33 -7.50 16.84
N ARG A 112 -3.19 -6.48 16.98
CA ARG A 112 -4.64 -6.66 16.98
C ARG A 112 -5.15 -6.77 15.56
N LEU A 113 -6.04 -7.73 15.35
CA LEU A 113 -6.75 -7.91 14.09
C LEU A 113 -7.72 -6.76 13.84
N ILE A 114 -7.59 -6.13 12.68
CA ILE A 114 -8.47 -5.07 12.19
C ILE A 114 -8.94 -5.38 10.77
N THR A 115 -10.04 -4.74 10.37
CA THR A 115 -10.53 -4.77 8.99
C THR A 115 -10.41 -3.36 8.42
N LEU A 116 -9.74 -3.22 7.28
CA LEU A 116 -9.62 -1.94 6.58
C LEU A 116 -10.85 -1.71 5.70
N GLU A 117 -11.09 -0.44 5.36
CA GLU A 117 -12.18 -0.06 4.46
C GLU A 117 -12.00 -0.68 3.07
N PRO A 118 -13.08 -1.07 2.38
CA PRO A 118 -12.99 -1.52 1.01
C PRO A 118 -12.60 -0.37 0.08
N PHE A 119 -12.00 -0.70 -1.06
CA PHE A 119 -11.74 0.27 -2.12
C PHE A 119 -11.86 -0.37 -3.50
N SER A 120 -11.82 0.45 -4.53
CA SER A 120 -11.92 -0.01 -5.92
C SER A 120 -10.85 0.62 -6.78
N LEU A 121 -10.49 -0.07 -7.85
CA LEU A 121 -9.50 0.41 -8.80
C LEU A 121 -10.03 0.19 -10.22
N ILE A 122 -9.56 1.01 -11.15
CA ILE A 122 -9.77 0.84 -12.58
C ILE A 122 -8.38 0.59 -13.18
N PRO A 123 -8.02 -0.67 -13.50
CA PRO A 123 -6.77 -0.97 -14.17
C PRO A 123 -6.73 -0.27 -15.52
N ILE A 124 -5.68 0.50 -15.78
CA ILE A 124 -5.40 1.10 -17.09
C ILE A 124 -4.07 0.59 -17.62
N LYS A 125 -3.85 0.71 -18.92
CA LYS A 125 -2.52 0.54 -19.50
C LYS A 125 -1.72 1.82 -19.21
N GLU A 126 -0.47 1.71 -18.81
CA GLU A 126 0.39 2.88 -18.70
C GLU A 126 0.61 3.47 -20.11
N ASP A 127 0.37 4.78 -20.26
CA ASP A 127 0.66 5.48 -21.51
C ASP A 127 2.19 5.61 -21.64
N GLU A 128 2.72 5.15 -22.79
CA GLU A 128 4.15 5.25 -23.15
C GLU A 128 4.62 6.69 -23.37
#